data_AF-A0A920YMW5-F1
#
_entry.id   AF-A0A920YMW5-F1
#
_cell.length_a   1.000
_cell.length_b   1.000
_cell.length_c   1.000
_cell.angle_alpha   90.00
_cell.angle_beta   90.00
_cell.angle_gamma   90.00
#
_symmetry.space_group_name_H-M   'P 1'
#
loop_
_entity.id
_entity.type
_entity.pdbx_description
1 polymer ?
#
loop_
_entity_poly.entity_id
_entity_poly.type
_entity_poly.pdbx_seq_one_letter_code
_entity_poly.pdbx_strand_id
1 'polypeptide(L)' 'MTDAEVLELISNLARQDRYVFTLHAKERLLQRHLTDRDVKEVLLHPIRVIRRDVGRSGSVKYKIQGGERNRKVGD' A
#
# COMPACT_ATOMS: atom_id res chain seq x y z
N MET A 1 5.48 -14.01 9.20
CA MET A 1 4.28 -13.21 8.94
C MET A 1 3.52 -13.81 7.76
N THR A 2 2.26 -14.13 7.98
CA THR A 2 1.27 -14.48 6.95
C THR A 2 0.81 -13.21 6.22
N ASP A 3 0.18 -13.38 5.06
CA ASP A 3 -0.37 -12.24 4.33
C ASP A 3 -1.45 -11.51 5.17
N ALA A 4 -2.26 -12.23 5.94
CA ALA A 4 -3.27 -11.65 6.83
C ALA A 4 -2.64 -10.70 7.88
N GLU A 5 -1.57 -11.15 8.53
CA GLU A 5 -0.83 -10.33 9.52
C GLU A 5 -0.21 -9.08 8.88
N VAL A 6 0.23 -9.17 7.62
CA VAL A 6 0.77 -8.01 6.88
C VAL A 6 -0.33 -7.00 6.57
N LEU A 7 -1.49 -7.46 6.11
CA LEU A 7 -2.61 -6.55 5.80
C LEU A 7 -3.13 -5.85 7.05
N GLU A 8 -3.22 -6.56 8.17
CA GLU A 8 -3.60 -5.98 9.45
C GLU A 8 -2.58 -4.92 9.91
N LEU A 9 -1.29 -5.22 9.80
CA LEU A 9 -0.23 -4.27 10.12
C LEU A 9 -0.31 -3.00 9.26
N ILE A 10 -0.53 -3.15 7.95
CA ILE A 10 -0.69 -2.02 7.02
C ILE A 10 -1.88 -1.15 7.44
N SER A 11 -3.03 -1.76 7.72
CA SER A 11 -4.24 -1.04 8.15
C SER A 11 -3.99 -0.29 9.46
N ASN A 12 -3.33 -0.92 10.43
CA ASN A 12 -3.00 -0.30 11.71
C ASN A 12 -2.04 0.90 11.57
N LEU A 13 -1.00 0.78 10.74
CA LEU A 13 -0.08 1.89 10.46
C LEU A 13 -0.77 3.04 9.72
N ALA A 14 -1.66 2.73 8.79
CA ALA A 14 -2.41 3.72 8.03
C ALA A 14 -3.41 4.50 8.90
N ARG A 15 -4.06 3.86 9.88
CA ARG A 15 -4.91 4.54 10.87
C ARG A 15 -4.14 5.54 11.72
N GLN A 16 -2.86 5.29 11.95
CA GLN A 16 -1.96 6.15 12.72
C GLN A 16 -1.23 7.17 11.83
N ASP A 17 -1.56 7.26 10.54
CA ASP A 17 -0.84 8.08 9.55
C ASP A 17 0.68 7.82 9.51
N ARG A 18 1.08 6.59 9.82
CA ARG A 18 2.49 6.14 9.84
C ARG A 18 2.93 5.57 8.50
N TYR A 19 2.77 6.36 7.45
CA TYR A 19 3.28 6.04 6.12
C TYR A 19 3.75 7.31 5.42
N VAL A 20 4.66 7.15 4.47
CA VAL A 20 5.18 8.25 3.65
C VAL A 20 5.20 7.85 2.19
N PHE A 21 4.96 8.83 1.32
CA PHE A 21 5.13 8.65 -0.11
C PHE A 21 6.58 8.91 -0.50
N THR A 22 7.16 7.98 -1.26
CA THR A 22 8.38 8.26 -2.02
C THR A 22 8.07 9.23 -3.15
N LEU A 23 9.10 9.90 -3.69
CA LEU A 23 8.93 10.78 -4.85
C LEU A 23 8.29 10.04 -6.02
N HIS A 24 8.79 8.84 -6.32
CA HIS A 24 8.25 8.01 -7.40
C HIS A 24 6.77 7.66 -7.18
N ALA A 25 6.38 7.30 -5.95
CA ALA A 25 4.98 7.04 -5.64
C ALA A 25 4.11 8.28 -5.91
N LYS A 26 4.55 9.48 -5.51
CA LYS A 26 3.82 10.73 -5.78
C LYS A 26 3.62 10.99 -7.28
N GLU A 27 4.66 10.80 -8.09
CA GLU A 27 4.57 10.93 -9.55
C GLU A 27 3.56 9.96 -10.14
N ARG A 28 3.56 8.71 -9.65
CA ARG A 28 2.62 7.67 -10.09
C ARG A 28 1.17 7.97 -9.68
N LEU A 29 0.95 8.59 -8.53
CA LEU A 29 -0.38 9.05 -8.11
C LEU A 29 -0.91 10.12 -9.07
N LEU A 30 -0.08 11.11 -9.40
CA LEU A 30 -0.44 12.17 -10.35
C LEU A 30 -0.78 11.60 -11.73
N GLN A 31 0.06 10.71 -12.27
CA GLN A 31 -0.18 10.04 -13.56
C GLN A 31 -1.49 9.22 -13.58
N ARG A 32 -1.89 8.67 -12.44
CA ARG A 32 -3.09 7.83 -12.31
C ARG A 32 -4.32 8.61 -11.85
N HIS A 33 -4.21 9.93 -11.68
CA HIS A 33 -5.25 10.78 -11.10
C HIS A 33 -5.75 10.24 -9.75
N LEU A 34 -4.82 9.74 -8.92
CA LEU A 34 -5.10 9.27 -7.57
C LEU A 34 -4.70 10.34 -6.56
N THR A 35 -5.52 10.48 -5.54
CA THR A 35 -5.29 11.36 -4.40
C THR A 35 -4.71 10.59 -3.21
N ASP A 36 -4.13 11.31 -2.26
CA ASP A 36 -3.68 10.73 -0.99
C ASP A 36 -4.82 10.03 -0.25
N ARG A 37 -6.06 10.54 -0.37
CA ARG A 37 -7.27 9.92 0.18
C ARG A 37 -7.53 8.56 -0.44
N ASP A 38 -7.39 8.43 -1.77
CA ASP A 38 -7.59 7.16 -2.47
C ASP A 38 -6.56 6.11 -2.01
N VAL A 39 -5.33 6.53 -1.74
CA VAL A 39 -4.31 5.62 -1.21
C VAL A 39 -4.62 5.24 0.23
N LYS A 40 -4.96 6.22 1.07
CA LYS A 40 -5.31 5.99 2.47
C LYS A 40 -6.47 5.00 2.57
N GLU A 41 -7.46 5.10 1.69
CA GLU A 41 -8.59 4.16 1.61
C GLU A 41 -8.12 2.72 1.33
N VAL A 42 -7.22 2.52 0.37
CA VAL A 42 -6.63 1.20 0.08
C VAL A 42 -5.83 0.66 1.26
N LEU A 43 -5.08 1.53 1.94
CA LEU A 43 -4.27 1.16 3.10
C LEU A 43 -5.13 0.84 4.34
N LEU A 44 -6.26 1.53 4.52
CA LEU A 44 -7.22 1.28 5.61
C LEU A 44 -8.03 0.01 5.39
N HIS A 45 -8.35 -0.29 4.13
CA HIS A 45 -9.17 -1.44 3.72
C HIS A 45 -8.44 -2.36 2.72
N PRO A 46 -7.27 -2.92 3.08
CA PRO A 46 -6.56 -3.83 2.19
C PRO A 46 -7.27 -5.19 2.13
N ILE A 47 -7.39 -5.75 0.93
CA ILE A 47 -8.10 -7.01 0.66
C ILE A 47 -7.11 -8.17 0.50
N ARG A 48 -6.03 -7.95 -0.26
CA ARG A 48 -5.02 -8.98 -0.52
C ARG A 48 -3.65 -8.40 -0.86
N VAL A 49 -2.62 -9.19 -0.56
CA VAL A 49 -1.28 -9.01 -1.13
C VAL A 49 -1.31 -9.55 -2.57
N ILE A 50 -0.93 -8.72 -3.53
CA ILE A 50 -0.81 -9.11 -4.94
C ILE A 50 0.60 -9.66 -5.20
N ARG A 51 1.60 -9.07 -4.57
CA ARG A 51 3.01 -9.40 -4.79
C ARG A 51 3.84 -9.06 -3.57
N ARG A 52 4.83 -9.90 -3.30
CA ARG A 52 5.85 -9.70 -2.28
C ARG A 52 7.21 -9.72 -2.97
N ASP A 53 7.96 -8.63 -2.88
CA ASP A 53 9.31 -8.51 -3.40
C ASP A 53 10.30 -8.39 -2.24
N VAL A 54 11.39 -9.16 -2.29
CA VAL A 54 12.47 -9.07 -1.30
C VAL A 54 13.66 -8.40 -1.97
N GLY A 55 14.01 -7.21 -1.49
CA GLY A 55 15.16 -6.45 -1.95
C GLY A 55 16.48 -7.08 -1.51
N ARG A 56 17.58 -6.71 -2.17
CA ARG A 56 18.94 -7.23 -1.90
C ARG A 56 19.41 -7.01 -0.46
N SER A 57 18.89 -6.01 0.24
CA SER A 57 19.20 -5.67 1.63
C SER A 57 18.21 -6.28 2.66
N GLY A 58 17.35 -7.21 2.23
CA GLY A 58 16.33 -7.81 3.10
C GLY A 58 15.08 -6.95 3.30
N SER A 59 15.01 -5.77 2.66
CA SER A 59 13.78 -4.96 2.64
C SER A 59 12.67 -5.69 1.90
N VAL A 60 11.49 -5.80 2.52
CA VAL A 60 10.33 -6.45 1.90
C VAL A 60 9.37 -5.38 1.41
N LYS A 61 9.02 -5.46 0.12
CA LYS A 61 8.01 -4.60 -0.50
C LYS A 61 6.76 -5.43 -0.77
N TYR A 62 5.60 -4.87 -0.45
CA TYR A 62 4.32 -5.48 -0.69
C TYR A 62 3.53 -4.64 -1.68
N LYS A 63 3.00 -5.26 -2.73
CA LYS A 63 1.94 -4.67 -3.56
C LYS A 63 0.61 -5.17 -3.03
N ILE A 64 -0.31 -4.26 -2.75
CA ILE A 64 -1.60 -4.58 -2.16
C ILE A 64 -2.74 -4.10 -3.04
N GLN A 65 -3.86 -4.80 -2.94
CA GLN A 65 -5.13 -4.39 -3.50
C GLN A 65 -6.11 -4.13 -2.36
N GLY A 66 -6.93 -3.08 -2.47
CA GLY A 66 -7.89 -2.74 -1.43
C GLY A 66 -8.79 -1.56 -1.80
N GLY A 67 -9.49 -1.06 -0.80
CA GLY A 67 -10.49 0.02 -0.93
C GLY A 67 -11.80 -0.46 -1.54
N GLU A 68 -12.85 0.31 -1.34
CA GLU A 68 -14.18 0.25 -1.96
C GLU A 68 -14.10 0.18 -3.49
N ARG A 69 -13.08 0.81 -4.09
CA ARG A 69 -12.85 0.77 -5.55
C ARG A 69 -11.96 -0.37 -6.02
N ASN A 70 -11.58 -1.32 -5.15
CA ASN A 70 -10.71 -2.45 -5.49
C ASN A 70 -9.40 -2.03 -6.19
N ARG A 71 -8.84 -0.90 -5.78
CA ARG A 71 -7.67 -0.26 -6.39
C ARG A 71 -6.37 -0.91 -5.92
N LYS A 72 -5.34 -0.75 -6.75
CA LYS A 72 -4.00 -1.33 -6.53
C LYS A 72 -3.03 -0.23 -6.10
N VAL A 73 -2.29 -0.49 -5.02
CA VAL A 73 -1.20 0.39 -4.54
C VAL A 73 0.08 -0.45 -4.41
N GLY A 74 1.15 0.03 -5.04
CA GLY A 74 2.44 -0.64 -5.15
C GLY A 74 3.09 -0.40 -6.53
N ASP A 75 4.42 -0.34 -6.57
CA ASP A 75 5.24 -0.14 -7.77
C ASP A 75 5.44 -1.43 -8.55
#